data_AF-A0A367AN48-F1
#
_entry.id   AF-A0A367AN48-F1
#
_cell.length_a   1.000
_cell.length_b   1.000
_cell.length_c   1.000
_cell.angle_alpha   90.00
_cell.angle_beta   90.00
_cell.angle_gamma   90.00
#
_symmetry.space_group_name_H-M   'P 1'
#
loop_
_entity.id
_entity.type
_entity.pdbx_description
1 polymer ?
#
loop_
_entity_poly.entity_id
_entity_poly.type
_entity_poly.pdbx_seq_one_letter_code
_entity_poly.pdbx_strand_id
1 'polypeptide(L)'
;MNTPARVAAFALGLTAVFGASLGVGAAVGPVDAEPAADDHTDGGHADDGPPGTGGAHDDAGHDPAAAGPGVGGLAVSESGHTLDLLTDTLPAGTSTLAFRVLGPDGAPVTAFDVEHEEDLHLVAVRRDLSGYQHVHPELAPDGTWTVPLDLTPGSWRVVADATPTELGEGLVLGADLSVPGDFEPRELPPAAATAEVDGYTVVLTGHLTAGEESELQLSISRDGVPITDLQPYLGAYGHLVVLRAGDLAYLHVHPVDAVPGTAAAPGPHVVFATTPPAAGTHRLFLDFRHGDVVRTAEFTVAVEDPHA
;
A
#
# COMPACT_ATOMS: atom_id res chain seq x y z
N MET A 1 27.66 29.48 -36.69
CA MET A 1 26.85 28.49 -37.47
C MET A 1 25.40 28.90 -37.39
N ASN A 2 24.72 29.02 -38.53
CA ASN A 2 23.33 29.45 -38.55
C ASN A 2 22.40 28.27 -38.21
N THR A 3 21.24 28.57 -37.65
CA THR A 3 20.22 27.59 -37.21
C THR A 3 19.95 26.45 -38.21
N PRO A 4 19.85 26.69 -39.53
CA PRO A 4 19.62 25.61 -40.50
C PRO A 4 20.75 24.58 -40.53
N ALA A 5 22.01 25.01 -40.34
CA ALA A 5 23.16 24.12 -40.33
C ALA A 5 23.22 23.25 -39.07
N ARG A 6 22.73 23.76 -37.93
CA ARG A 6 22.63 22.98 -36.69
C ARG A 6 21.54 21.92 -36.78
N VAL A 7 20.39 22.27 -37.36
CA VAL A 7 19.28 21.32 -37.59
C VAL A 7 19.70 20.21 -38.55
N ALA A 8 20.39 20.55 -39.65
CA ALA A 8 20.89 19.57 -40.60
C ALA A 8 21.94 18.63 -39.97
N ALA A 9 22.86 19.16 -39.16
CA ALA A 9 23.85 18.35 -38.46
C ALA A 9 23.21 17.42 -37.41
N PHE A 10 22.19 17.90 -36.70
CA PHE A 10 21.47 17.10 -35.72
C PHE A 10 20.66 15.96 -36.37
N ALA A 11 19.96 16.25 -37.47
CA ALA A 11 19.23 15.25 -38.23
C ALA A 11 20.16 14.14 -38.78
N LEU A 12 21.32 14.53 -39.33
CA LEU A 12 22.35 13.58 -39.77
C LEU A 12 22.89 12.72 -38.62
N GLY A 13 23.09 13.31 -37.45
CA GLY A 13 23.49 12.58 -36.24
C GLY A 13 22.45 11.53 -35.82
N LEU A 14 21.17 11.91 -35.82
CA LEU A 14 20.06 11.00 -35.50
C LEU A 14 19.96 9.83 -36.48
N THR A 15 20.08 10.09 -37.79
CA THR A 15 20.06 9.03 -38.81
C THR A 15 21.23 8.06 -38.65
N ALA A 16 22.42 8.58 -38.32
CA ALA A 16 23.60 7.73 -38.09
C ALA A 16 23.43 6.83 -36.86
N VAL A 17 22.92 7.38 -35.75
CA VAL A 17 22.64 6.60 -34.53
C VAL A 17 21.59 5.53 -34.79
N PHE A 18 20.48 5.89 -35.45
CA PHE A 18 19.40 4.95 -35.75
C PHE A 18 19.85 3.81 -36.69
N GLY A 19 20.66 4.14 -37.70
CA GLY A 19 21.25 3.15 -38.59
C GLY A 19 22.22 2.21 -37.87
N ALA A 20 23.04 2.74 -36.96
CA ALA A 20 23.94 1.93 -36.15
C ALA A 20 23.17 0.97 -35.21
N SER A 21 22.10 1.45 -34.56
CA SER A 21 21.28 0.61 -33.69
C SER A 21 20.56 -0.52 -34.43
N LEU A 22 20.03 -0.25 -35.63
CA LEU A 22 19.43 -1.29 -36.48
C LEU A 22 20.46 -2.33 -36.92
N GLY A 23 21.67 -1.89 -37.26
CA GLY A 23 22.78 -2.79 -37.62
C GLY A 23 23.20 -3.70 -36.48
N VAL A 24 23.28 -3.17 -35.25
CA VAL A 24 23.58 -3.97 -34.05
C VAL A 24 22.45 -4.95 -33.75
N GLY A 25 21.19 -4.51 -33.81
CA GLY A 25 20.03 -5.40 -33.58
C GLY A 25 19.96 -6.56 -34.57
N ALA A 26 20.26 -6.32 -35.85
CA ALA A 26 20.32 -7.38 -36.86
C ALA A 26 21.49 -8.36 -36.67
N ALA A 27 22.60 -7.91 -36.05
CA ALA A 27 23.76 -8.75 -35.79
C ALA A 27 23.62 -9.61 -34.51
N VAL A 28 22.88 -9.11 -33.51
CA VAL A 28 22.66 -9.81 -32.24
C VAL A 28 21.52 -10.83 -32.33
N GLY A 29 20.58 -10.63 -33.27
CA GLY A 29 19.44 -11.52 -33.47
C GLY A 29 18.37 -11.40 -32.37
N PRO A 30 17.19 -12.02 -32.55
CA PRO A 30 16.16 -12.05 -31.51
C PRO A 30 16.67 -12.82 -30.29
N VAL A 31 16.42 -12.30 -29.09
CA VAL A 31 16.52 -13.08 -27.86
C VAL A 31 15.31 -14.01 -27.80
N ASP A 32 15.56 -15.32 -27.69
CA ASP A 32 14.53 -16.36 -27.73
C ASP A 32 13.43 -16.07 -26.69
N ALA A 33 12.24 -15.71 -27.17
CA ALA A 33 11.01 -15.84 -26.42
C ALA A 33 10.42 -17.22 -26.76
N GLU A 34 10.30 -18.06 -25.75
CA GLU A 34 9.75 -19.41 -25.86
C GLU A 34 8.31 -19.35 -26.43
N PRO A 35 7.95 -20.13 -27.47
CA PRO A 35 6.62 -20.04 -28.06
C PRO A 35 5.59 -20.79 -27.22
N ALA A 36 4.48 -20.12 -26.92
CA ALA A 36 3.25 -20.77 -26.49
C ALA A 36 2.77 -21.75 -27.58
N ALA A 37 2.43 -22.97 -27.18
CA ALA A 37 1.90 -23.99 -28.06
C ALA A 37 0.42 -23.71 -28.38
N ASP A 38 0.13 -23.36 -29.64
CA ASP A 38 -1.18 -23.48 -30.25
C ASP A 38 -1.37 -24.92 -30.75
N ASP A 39 -2.33 -25.66 -30.20
CA ASP A 39 -2.80 -26.92 -30.78
C ASP A 39 -4.25 -26.74 -31.26
N HIS A 40 -4.39 -26.40 -32.54
CA HIS A 40 -5.65 -26.50 -33.26
C HIS A 40 -5.65 -27.82 -34.03
N THR A 41 -6.44 -28.79 -33.57
CA THR A 41 -6.84 -29.94 -34.40
C THR A 41 -8.34 -29.88 -34.70
N ASP A 42 -8.60 -29.92 -36.00
CA ASP A 42 -9.88 -29.93 -36.67
C ASP A 42 -10.50 -31.33 -36.64
N GLY A 43 -11.84 -31.43 -36.56
CA GLY A 43 -12.54 -32.70 -36.50
C GLY A 43 -14.06 -32.53 -36.39
N GLY A 44 -14.73 -32.33 -37.52
CA GLY A 44 -16.19 -32.27 -37.60
C GLY A 44 -16.89 -33.63 -37.52
N HIS A 45 -18.16 -33.63 -37.11
CA HIS A 45 -19.25 -34.46 -37.65
C HIS A 45 -20.63 -33.92 -37.20
N ALA A 46 -21.63 -34.14 -38.07
CA ALA A 46 -22.95 -33.53 -38.06
C ALA A 46 -24.04 -34.36 -37.34
N ASP A 47 -25.08 -33.62 -36.91
CA ASP A 47 -26.53 -33.91 -36.70
C ASP A 47 -27.05 -35.31 -36.27
N ASP A 48 -27.89 -35.33 -35.21
CA ASP A 48 -29.27 -35.87 -35.24
C ASP A 48 -30.01 -35.78 -33.86
N GLY A 49 -31.10 -34.96 -33.78
CA GLY A 49 -32.35 -35.29 -33.05
C GLY A 49 -32.71 -34.64 -31.67
N PRO A 50 -34.01 -34.38 -31.34
CA PRO A 50 -34.49 -33.39 -30.34
C PRO A 50 -35.29 -34.00 -29.14
N PRO A 51 -36.11 -33.25 -28.37
CA PRO A 51 -35.84 -32.12 -27.47
C PRO A 51 -36.12 -32.50 -25.99
N GLY A 52 -35.35 -31.93 -25.05
CA GLY A 52 -35.52 -32.15 -23.61
C GLY A 52 -35.71 -30.84 -22.85
N THR A 53 -36.87 -30.69 -22.21
CA THR A 53 -37.28 -29.60 -21.33
C THR A 53 -36.45 -29.53 -20.05
N GLY A 54 -36.09 -28.32 -19.60
CA GLY A 54 -35.83 -28.03 -18.19
C GLY A 54 -34.65 -27.11 -17.93
N GLY A 55 -34.86 -26.13 -17.06
CA GLY A 55 -33.78 -25.49 -16.31
C GLY A 55 -33.71 -23.98 -16.47
N ALA A 56 -34.03 -23.28 -15.39
CA ALA A 56 -33.85 -21.85 -15.22
C ALA A 56 -32.43 -21.40 -15.60
N HIS A 57 -32.33 -20.23 -16.23
CA HIS A 57 -31.09 -19.47 -16.24
C HIS A 57 -30.97 -18.82 -14.86
N ASP A 58 -30.27 -19.50 -13.95
CA ASP A 58 -29.66 -18.85 -12.81
C ASP A 58 -28.44 -18.09 -13.33
N ASP A 59 -28.53 -16.76 -13.36
CA ASP A 59 -27.40 -15.87 -13.44
C ASP A 59 -26.53 -16.11 -12.19
N ALA A 60 -25.64 -17.09 -12.28
CA ALA A 60 -24.58 -17.27 -11.32
C ALA A 60 -23.71 -16.01 -11.37
N GLY A 61 -23.83 -15.24 -10.29
CA GLY A 61 -23.09 -14.02 -10.05
C GLY A 61 -21.63 -14.20 -10.42
N HIS A 62 -21.13 -13.24 -11.19
CA HIS A 62 -19.71 -12.95 -11.14
C HIS A 62 -19.42 -12.51 -9.71
N ASP A 63 -18.93 -13.43 -8.89
CA ASP A 63 -18.15 -13.05 -7.72
C ASP A 63 -17.05 -12.11 -8.22
N PRO A 64 -16.97 -10.87 -7.72
CA PRO A 64 -15.80 -10.05 -8.00
C PRO A 64 -14.64 -10.81 -7.36
N ALA A 65 -13.74 -11.31 -8.20
CA ALA A 65 -12.43 -11.72 -7.75
C ALA A 65 -11.86 -10.51 -6.99
N ALA A 66 -11.71 -10.67 -5.67
CA ALA A 66 -11.03 -9.69 -4.83
C ALA A 66 -9.74 -9.26 -5.53
N ALA A 67 -9.53 -7.95 -5.63
CA ALA A 67 -8.27 -7.39 -6.08
C ALA A 67 -7.12 -8.15 -5.41
N GLY A 68 -6.19 -8.69 -6.21
CA GLY A 68 -5.06 -9.45 -5.67
C GLY A 68 -4.26 -8.62 -4.65
N PRO A 69 -3.45 -9.23 -3.78
CA PRO A 69 -2.77 -8.54 -2.68
C PRO A 69 -1.85 -7.44 -3.22
N GLY A 70 -2.39 -6.22 -3.26
CA GLY A 70 -1.85 -5.10 -4.00
C GLY A 70 -0.98 -4.24 -3.10
N VAL A 71 0.24 -3.97 -3.54
CA VAL A 71 1.04 -2.89 -2.97
C VAL A 71 0.34 -1.58 -3.24
N GLY A 72 -0.01 -0.88 -2.17
CA GLY A 72 -0.60 0.43 -2.22
C GLY A 72 0.41 1.57 -2.08
N GLY A 73 -0.04 2.78 -2.36
CA GLY A 73 0.61 3.98 -1.87
C GLY A 73 1.91 4.33 -2.57
N LEU A 74 2.21 3.74 -3.74
CA LEU A 74 3.36 4.09 -4.59
C LEU A 74 3.02 5.08 -5.71
N ALA A 75 1.76 5.08 -6.17
CA ALA A 75 1.28 5.97 -7.21
C ALA A 75 0.48 7.13 -6.63
N VAL A 76 0.63 8.33 -7.21
CA VAL A 76 -0.23 9.47 -6.87
C VAL A 76 -1.63 9.34 -7.49
N SER A 77 -1.74 8.54 -8.55
CA SER A 77 -2.98 8.29 -9.27
C SER A 77 -3.12 6.81 -9.62
N GLU A 78 -4.32 6.27 -9.42
CA GLU A 78 -4.68 4.88 -9.69
C GLU A 78 -6.18 4.79 -9.96
N SER A 79 -6.62 3.90 -10.84
CA SER A 79 -8.04 3.74 -11.20
C SER A 79 -8.76 5.05 -11.56
N GLY A 80 -8.04 5.98 -12.21
CA GLY A 80 -8.52 7.31 -12.57
C GLY A 80 -8.61 8.32 -11.41
N HIS A 81 -8.37 7.88 -10.18
CA HIS A 81 -8.35 8.74 -9.00
C HIS A 81 -6.97 9.36 -8.78
N THR A 82 -6.89 10.49 -8.09
CA THR A 82 -5.63 11.19 -7.80
C THR A 82 -5.61 11.79 -6.40
N LEU A 83 -4.52 11.61 -5.67
CA LEU A 83 -4.28 12.28 -4.40
C LEU A 83 -3.68 13.67 -4.68
N ASP A 84 -4.50 14.70 -4.50
CA ASP A 84 -4.17 16.10 -4.77
C ASP A 84 -3.86 16.83 -3.46
N LEU A 85 -2.57 16.99 -3.13
CA LEU A 85 -2.17 17.82 -2.00
C LEU A 85 -2.36 19.30 -2.38
N LEU A 86 -3.10 20.06 -1.57
CA LEU A 86 -3.31 21.50 -1.82
C LEU A 86 -2.00 22.29 -1.68
N THR A 87 -1.06 21.75 -0.90
CA THR A 87 0.34 22.16 -0.86
C THR A 87 1.21 20.93 -0.67
N ASP A 88 2.27 20.82 -1.47
CA ASP A 88 3.27 19.75 -1.38
C ASP A 88 4.43 20.12 -0.45
N THR A 89 4.38 21.30 0.17
CA THR A 89 5.40 21.81 1.07
C THR A 89 4.75 22.38 2.34
N LEU A 90 5.20 21.90 3.50
CA LEU A 90 4.74 22.37 4.82
C LEU A 90 5.93 22.70 5.72
N PRO A 91 5.80 23.66 6.65
CA PRO A 91 6.86 23.92 7.62
C PRO A 91 6.96 22.79 8.65
N ALA A 92 8.15 22.64 9.25
CA ALA A 92 8.35 21.76 10.39
C ALA A 92 7.57 22.25 11.63
N GLY A 93 7.28 21.32 12.55
CA GLY A 93 6.35 21.49 13.66
C GLY A 93 4.95 21.03 13.30
N THR A 94 3.98 21.35 14.17
CA THR A 94 2.57 21.05 13.92
C THR A 94 2.05 21.90 12.76
N SER A 95 1.70 21.25 11.67
CA SER A 95 1.23 21.85 10.42
C SER A 95 -0.02 21.14 9.95
N THR A 96 -1.00 21.89 9.42
CA THR A 96 -2.20 21.29 8.83
C THR A 96 -1.92 20.87 7.40
N LEU A 97 -2.05 19.56 7.13
CA LEU A 97 -2.14 19.05 5.78
C LEU A 97 -3.57 19.25 5.26
N ALA A 98 -3.70 19.71 4.02
CA ALA A 98 -4.96 19.76 3.30
C ALA A 98 -4.79 19.10 1.93
N PHE A 99 -5.73 18.23 1.56
CA PHE A 99 -5.68 17.48 0.31
C PHE A 99 -7.09 17.13 -0.20
N ARG A 100 -7.16 16.57 -1.41
CA ARG A 100 -8.37 15.98 -2.00
C ARG A 100 -8.05 14.64 -2.60
N VAL A 101 -9.05 13.76 -2.65
CA VAL A 101 -9.06 12.63 -3.57
C VAL A 101 -9.91 13.07 -4.75
N LEU A 102 -9.31 13.20 -5.93
CA LEU A 102 -10.00 13.54 -7.16
C LEU A 102 -10.45 12.26 -7.86
N GLY A 103 -11.66 12.23 -8.38
CA GLY A 103 -12.18 11.14 -9.20
C GLY A 103 -11.72 11.23 -10.66
N PRO A 104 -12.11 10.26 -11.52
CA PRO A 104 -11.74 10.20 -12.94
C PRO A 104 -12.17 11.41 -13.77
N ASP A 105 -13.17 12.15 -13.33
CA ASP A 105 -13.66 13.38 -13.95
C ASP A 105 -12.92 14.66 -13.46
N GLY A 106 -11.98 14.49 -12.52
CA GLY A 106 -11.24 15.56 -11.86
C GLY A 106 -12.00 16.30 -10.76
N ALA A 107 -13.22 15.88 -10.43
CA ALA A 107 -13.98 16.42 -9.31
C ALA A 107 -13.53 15.79 -7.98
N PRO A 108 -13.63 16.51 -6.85
CA PRO A 108 -13.37 15.92 -5.54
C PRO A 108 -14.39 14.83 -5.19
N VAL A 109 -13.89 13.67 -4.78
CA VAL A 109 -14.71 12.61 -4.20
C VAL A 109 -15.16 13.04 -2.80
N THR A 110 -16.45 12.89 -2.51
CA THR A 110 -17.04 13.25 -1.21
C THR A 110 -17.83 12.12 -0.55
N ALA A 111 -17.85 10.94 -1.17
CA ALA A 111 -18.55 9.76 -0.68
C ALA A 111 -17.56 8.60 -0.61
N PHE A 112 -17.37 8.09 0.60
CA PHE A 112 -16.46 7.01 0.93
C PHE A 112 -17.23 6.00 1.79
N ASP A 113 -16.89 4.73 1.64
CA ASP A 113 -17.40 3.67 2.49
C ASP A 113 -16.55 3.62 3.76
N VAL A 114 -17.23 3.49 4.92
CA VAL A 114 -16.57 3.48 6.22
C VAL A 114 -15.81 2.17 6.41
N GLU A 115 -14.50 2.25 6.62
CA GLU A 115 -13.64 1.14 6.99
C GLU A 115 -12.97 1.44 8.34
N HIS A 116 -13.01 0.47 9.27
CA HIS A 116 -12.48 0.65 10.63
C HIS A 116 -12.98 1.93 11.35
N GLU A 117 -14.27 2.24 11.20
CA GLU A 117 -14.97 3.40 11.77
C GLU A 117 -14.64 4.77 11.13
N GLU A 118 -13.78 4.81 10.12
CA GLU A 118 -13.34 6.05 9.47
C GLU A 118 -13.57 5.99 7.95
N ASP A 119 -13.74 7.14 7.32
CA ASP A 119 -13.90 7.23 5.86
C ASP A 119 -12.54 7.14 5.11
N LEU A 120 -11.44 7.47 5.80
CA LEU A 120 -10.09 7.48 5.23
C LEU A 120 -9.02 7.32 6.31
N HIS A 121 -8.07 6.41 6.08
CA HIS A 121 -6.84 6.30 6.86
C HIS A 121 -5.70 7.04 6.16
N LEU A 122 -5.04 7.94 6.90
CA LEU A 122 -3.90 8.68 6.39
C LEU A 122 -2.63 8.29 7.14
N VAL A 123 -1.65 7.78 6.41
CA VAL A 123 -0.29 7.56 6.92
C VAL A 123 0.63 8.65 6.39
N ALA A 124 1.25 9.40 7.30
CA ALA A 124 2.35 10.29 6.98
C ALA A 124 3.65 9.68 7.51
N VAL A 125 4.59 9.38 6.61
CA VAL A 125 5.83 8.69 6.96
C VAL A 125 7.04 9.34 6.30
N ARG A 126 8.15 9.50 7.04
CA ARG A 126 9.41 9.97 6.46
C ARG A 126 10.00 8.93 5.52
N ARG A 127 10.69 9.38 4.46
CA ARG A 127 11.40 8.50 3.51
C ARG A 127 12.46 7.61 4.16
N ASP A 128 13.00 8.00 5.30
CA ASP A 128 13.93 7.21 6.10
C ASP A 128 13.25 6.35 7.20
N LEU A 129 11.90 6.28 7.18
CA LEU A 129 11.06 5.51 8.12
C LEU A 129 11.22 5.89 9.61
N SER A 130 11.84 7.04 9.90
CA SER A 130 12.12 7.48 11.27
C SER A 130 11.11 8.47 11.86
N GLY A 131 10.03 8.74 11.13
CA GLY A 131 8.87 9.48 11.59
C GLY A 131 7.63 8.91 10.92
N TYR A 132 6.60 8.62 11.71
CA TYR A 132 5.37 7.97 11.29
C TYR A 132 4.21 8.58 12.08
N GLN A 133 3.09 8.77 11.39
CA GLN A 133 1.82 9.19 11.96
C GLN A 133 0.71 8.47 11.20
N HIS A 134 -0.23 7.90 11.94
CA HIS A 134 -1.46 7.33 11.42
C HIS A 134 -2.63 8.12 12.01
N VAL A 135 -3.30 8.87 11.13
CA VAL A 135 -4.27 9.90 11.51
C VAL A 135 -5.49 9.81 10.60
N HIS A 136 -6.62 10.34 11.09
CA HIS A 136 -7.88 10.37 10.36
C HIS A 136 -8.21 11.83 10.07
N PRO A 137 -8.12 12.25 8.81
CA PRO A 137 -8.48 13.60 8.42
C PRO A 137 -9.98 13.81 8.45
N GLU A 138 -10.41 15.06 8.63
CA GLU A 138 -11.81 15.44 8.55
C GLU A 138 -12.17 15.87 7.13
N LEU A 139 -13.25 15.31 6.57
CA LEU A 139 -13.80 15.67 5.26
C LEU A 139 -14.74 16.87 5.33
N ALA A 140 -14.42 17.92 4.60
CA ALA A 140 -15.31 19.06 4.40
C ALA A 140 -16.31 18.79 3.24
N PRO A 141 -17.47 19.47 3.20
CA PRO A 141 -18.47 19.30 2.14
C PRO A 141 -18.00 19.60 0.71
N ASP A 142 -16.86 20.27 0.55
CA ASP A 142 -16.26 20.58 -0.76
C ASP A 142 -15.24 19.51 -1.22
N GLY A 143 -15.12 18.40 -0.48
CA GLY A 143 -14.18 17.31 -0.75
C GLY A 143 -12.78 17.53 -0.21
N THR A 144 -12.54 18.62 0.50
CA THR A 144 -11.23 18.90 1.11
C THR A 144 -11.10 18.16 2.43
N TRP A 145 -10.05 17.35 2.55
CA TRP A 145 -9.62 16.69 3.77
C TRP A 145 -8.62 17.55 4.52
N THR A 146 -8.72 17.60 5.86
CA THR A 146 -7.74 18.32 6.69
C THR A 146 -7.32 17.53 7.93
N VAL A 147 -6.03 17.61 8.28
CA VAL A 147 -5.49 16.96 9.49
C VAL A 147 -4.24 17.68 10.00
N PRO A 148 -4.06 17.83 11.32
CA PRO A 148 -2.78 18.26 11.87
C PRO A 148 -1.74 17.14 11.79
N LEU A 149 -0.53 17.47 11.34
CA LEU A 149 0.63 16.60 11.35
C LEU A 149 1.77 17.24 12.12
N ASP A 150 2.47 16.47 12.94
CA ASP A 150 3.71 16.86 13.59
C ASP A 150 4.91 16.54 12.70
N LEU A 151 5.40 17.54 11.97
CA LEU A 151 6.39 17.34 10.91
C LEU A 151 7.80 17.70 11.38
N THR A 152 8.77 16.88 10.97
CA THR A 152 10.21 17.19 11.10
C THR A 152 10.80 17.41 9.71
N PRO A 153 11.90 18.18 9.58
CA PRO A 153 12.54 18.39 8.28
C PRO A 153 12.87 17.07 7.58
N GLY A 154 12.65 17.03 6.27
CA GLY A 154 12.87 15.86 5.43
C GLY A 154 11.80 15.67 4.36
N SER A 155 11.94 14.59 3.60
CA SER A 155 10.94 14.15 2.63
C SER A 155 9.98 13.17 3.27
N TRP A 156 8.69 13.46 3.19
CA TRP A 156 7.60 12.63 3.68
C TRP A 156 6.83 12.02 2.51
N ARG A 157 6.30 10.83 2.72
CA ARG A 157 5.26 10.20 1.92
C ARG A 157 3.96 10.33 2.70
N VAL A 158 2.93 10.82 2.04
CA VAL A 158 1.55 10.76 2.52
C VAL A 158 0.89 9.64 1.75
N VAL A 159 0.28 8.68 2.45
CA VAL A 159 -0.49 7.58 1.89
C VAL A 159 -1.92 7.71 2.38
N ALA A 160 -2.86 7.73 1.45
CA ALA A 160 -4.30 7.75 1.71
C ALA A 160 -4.88 6.39 1.32
N ASP A 161 -5.45 5.69 2.29
CA ASP A 161 -6.14 4.40 2.14
C ASP A 161 -7.63 4.63 2.40
N ALA A 162 -8.46 4.43 1.37
CA ALA A 162 -9.89 4.70 1.42
C ALA A 162 -10.63 3.87 0.37
N THR A 163 -11.95 3.78 0.53
CA THR A 163 -12.84 3.12 -0.43
C THR A 163 -13.84 4.13 -0.98
N PRO A 164 -13.57 4.80 -2.12
CA PRO A 164 -14.55 5.65 -2.77
C PRO A 164 -15.82 4.87 -3.11
N THR A 165 -16.99 5.32 -2.66
CA THR A 165 -18.26 4.58 -2.82
C THR A 165 -18.58 4.29 -4.28
N GLU A 166 -18.21 5.19 -5.20
CA GLU A 166 -18.44 5.01 -6.64
C GLU A 166 -17.49 3.98 -7.29
N LEU A 167 -16.30 3.81 -6.72
CA LEU A 167 -15.32 2.82 -7.17
C LEU A 167 -15.70 1.44 -6.61
N GLY A 168 -16.16 1.38 -5.36
CA GLY A 168 -16.63 0.16 -4.71
C GLY A 168 -15.53 -0.85 -4.36
N GLU A 169 -14.26 -0.44 -4.44
CA GLU A 169 -13.08 -1.20 -4.04
C GLU A 169 -12.05 -0.27 -3.37
N GLY A 170 -11.19 -0.86 -2.56
CA GLY A 170 -10.15 -0.14 -1.83
C GLY A 170 -9.13 0.51 -2.76
N LEU A 171 -8.69 1.71 -2.40
CA LEU A 171 -7.80 2.55 -3.18
C LEU A 171 -6.73 3.13 -2.27
N VAL A 172 -5.46 2.84 -2.56
CA VAL A 172 -4.33 3.33 -1.77
C VAL A 172 -3.43 4.22 -2.62
N LEU A 173 -3.59 5.53 -2.48
CA LEU A 173 -2.82 6.54 -3.21
C LEU A 173 -1.68 7.09 -2.34
N GLY A 174 -0.61 7.56 -2.97
CA GLY A 174 0.47 8.22 -2.25
C GLY A 174 1.10 9.41 -2.98
N ALA A 175 1.35 10.46 -2.21
CA ALA A 175 1.97 11.70 -2.67
C ALA A 175 3.18 12.03 -1.79
N ASP A 176 4.13 12.78 -2.34
CA ASP A 176 5.29 13.24 -1.58
C ASP A 176 5.01 14.63 -0.99
N LEU A 177 5.44 14.84 0.25
CA LEU A 177 5.35 16.09 1.00
C LEU A 177 6.75 16.51 1.42
N SER A 178 7.14 17.74 1.12
CA SER A 178 8.43 18.32 1.48
C SER A 178 8.34 19.15 2.75
N VAL A 179 9.26 18.91 3.70
CA VAL A 179 9.36 19.71 4.92
C VAL A 179 10.74 20.37 4.97
N PRO A 180 10.87 21.67 4.65
CA PRO A 180 12.15 22.35 4.60
C PRO A 180 12.85 22.42 5.97
N GLY A 181 14.17 22.30 5.96
CA GLY A 181 15.01 22.44 7.14
C GLY A 181 16.23 21.52 7.09
N ASP A 182 16.98 21.48 8.19
CA ASP A 182 18.14 20.59 8.33
C ASP A 182 17.67 19.15 8.48
N PHE A 183 18.01 18.31 7.51
CA PHE A 183 17.65 16.90 7.46
C PHE A 183 18.89 16.02 7.39
N GLU A 184 19.04 15.14 8.38
CA GLU A 184 20.00 14.06 8.38
C GLU A 184 19.23 12.73 8.32
N PRO A 185 19.37 11.93 7.24
CA PRO A 185 18.74 10.63 7.14
C PRO A 185 19.18 9.70 8.28
N ARG A 186 18.24 8.94 8.83
CA ARG A 186 18.53 7.90 9.83
C ARG A 186 18.54 6.53 9.18
N GLU A 187 19.47 5.68 9.62
CA GLU A 187 19.44 4.27 9.25
C GLU A 187 18.31 3.54 9.98
N LEU A 188 17.77 2.50 9.34
CA LEU A 188 16.80 1.62 9.97
C LEU A 188 17.44 0.88 11.16
N PRO A 189 16.73 0.74 12.29
CA PRO A 189 17.14 -0.16 13.34
C PRO A 189 17.31 -1.60 12.82
N PRO A 190 18.20 -2.41 13.40
CA PRO A 190 18.34 -3.81 13.02
C PRO A 190 17.04 -4.57 13.27
N ALA A 191 16.86 -5.68 12.56
CA ALA A 191 15.67 -6.51 12.73
C ALA A 191 15.55 -7.01 14.18
N ALA A 192 14.35 -6.88 14.75
CA ALA A 192 14.06 -7.26 16.12
C ALA A 192 12.62 -7.72 16.25
N ALA A 193 12.39 -8.78 17.02
CA ALA A 193 11.07 -9.31 17.34
C ALA A 193 10.46 -8.65 18.60
N THR A 194 11.13 -7.65 19.17
CA THR A 194 10.69 -6.98 20.40
C THR A 194 10.86 -5.49 20.24
N ALA A 195 9.80 -4.75 20.55
CA ALA A 195 9.77 -3.30 20.58
C ALA A 195 9.37 -2.83 21.98
N GLU A 196 9.97 -1.72 22.42
CA GLU A 196 9.69 -1.06 23.69
C GLU A 196 9.13 0.33 23.41
N VAL A 197 7.98 0.66 23.98
CA VAL A 197 7.35 1.98 23.84
C VAL A 197 6.64 2.35 25.14
N ASP A 198 6.98 3.50 25.74
CA ASP A 198 6.36 4.02 26.96
C ASP A 198 6.22 3.02 28.13
N GLY A 199 7.20 2.11 28.27
CA GLY A 199 7.20 1.05 29.29
C GLY A 199 6.37 -0.19 28.95
N TYR A 200 5.86 -0.28 27.72
CA TYR A 200 5.27 -1.49 27.16
C TYR A 200 6.31 -2.26 26.36
N THR A 201 6.31 -3.58 26.55
CA THR A 201 7.04 -4.53 25.73
C THR A 201 6.04 -5.18 24.77
N VAL A 202 6.30 -5.04 23.47
CA VAL A 202 5.54 -5.71 22.41
C VAL A 202 6.42 -6.76 21.74
N VAL A 203 5.97 -8.01 21.77
CA VAL A 203 6.67 -9.13 21.13
C VAL A 203 5.94 -9.53 19.86
N LEU A 204 6.64 -9.45 18.73
CA LEU A 204 6.20 -9.92 17.43
C LEU A 204 6.57 -11.39 17.25
N THR A 205 5.59 -12.21 16.91
CA THR A 205 5.76 -13.62 16.52
C THR A 205 5.10 -13.86 15.18
N GLY A 206 5.67 -14.77 14.39
CA GLY A 206 5.32 -14.92 12.98
C GLY A 206 6.51 -14.54 12.09
N HIS A 207 6.42 -14.90 10.82
CA HIS A 207 7.41 -14.59 9.80
C HIS A 207 6.66 -14.22 8.54
N LEU A 208 7.21 -13.28 7.77
CA LEU A 208 6.64 -12.84 6.52
C LEU A 208 7.40 -13.49 5.37
N THR A 209 6.68 -14.15 4.47
CA THR A 209 7.24 -14.77 3.27
C THR A 209 6.68 -14.09 2.03
N ALA A 210 7.55 -13.76 1.07
CA ALA A 210 7.12 -13.10 -0.15
C ALA A 210 6.15 -13.98 -0.96
N GLY A 211 5.02 -13.41 -1.38
CA GLY A 211 3.97 -14.06 -2.16
C GLY A 211 3.05 -14.96 -1.35
N GLU A 212 3.24 -15.09 -0.03
CA GLU A 212 2.44 -15.96 0.83
C GLU A 212 1.72 -15.15 1.91
N GLU A 213 0.44 -15.47 2.13
CA GLU A 213 -0.29 -14.93 3.26
C GLU A 213 0.34 -15.43 4.57
N SER A 214 0.70 -14.47 5.41
CA SER A 214 1.44 -14.71 6.64
C SER A 214 0.71 -14.08 7.82
N GLU A 215 0.59 -14.80 8.92
CA GLU A 215 0.05 -14.27 10.18
C GLU A 215 1.16 -13.73 11.08
N LEU A 216 0.91 -12.54 11.62
CA LEU A 216 1.73 -11.88 12.62
C LEU A 216 0.93 -11.70 13.91
N GLN A 217 1.43 -12.25 15.00
CA GLN A 217 0.86 -12.04 16.34
C GLN A 217 1.73 -11.08 17.15
N LEU A 218 1.10 -10.04 17.67
CA LEU A 218 1.70 -9.02 18.53
C LEU A 218 1.21 -9.23 19.95
N SER A 219 2.14 -9.52 20.86
CA SER A 219 1.84 -9.77 22.27
C SER A 219 2.25 -8.57 23.11
N ILE A 220 1.28 -7.93 23.77
CA ILE A 220 1.48 -6.67 24.49
C ILE A 220 1.53 -6.93 26.00
N SER A 221 2.58 -6.44 26.65
CA SER A 221 2.74 -6.51 28.10
C SER A 221 3.30 -5.21 28.66
N ARG A 222 3.09 -4.99 29.95
CA ARG A 222 3.68 -3.88 30.70
C ARG A 222 4.28 -4.40 31.99
N ASP A 223 5.54 -4.06 32.26
CA ASP A 223 6.27 -4.55 33.44
C ASP A 223 6.25 -6.09 33.58
N GLY A 224 6.25 -6.80 32.45
CA GLY A 224 6.17 -8.27 32.39
C GLY A 224 4.78 -8.88 32.60
N VAL A 225 3.73 -8.05 32.77
CA VAL A 225 2.34 -8.49 32.91
C VAL A 225 1.61 -8.32 31.57
N PRO A 226 0.99 -9.39 31.02
CA PRO A 226 0.19 -9.27 29.80
C PRO A 226 -0.98 -8.29 29.95
N ILE A 227 -1.19 -7.44 28.95
CA ILE A 227 -2.32 -6.49 28.92
C ILE A 227 -3.56 -7.21 28.39
N THR A 228 -4.67 -7.18 29.13
CA THR A 228 -5.91 -7.86 28.74
C THR A 228 -7.12 -6.92 28.73
N ASP A 229 -6.85 -5.63 28.68
CA ASP A 229 -7.82 -4.53 28.73
C ASP A 229 -7.43 -3.41 27.73
N LEU A 230 -6.93 -3.80 26.55
CA LEU A 230 -6.77 -2.88 25.43
C LEU A 230 -8.11 -2.19 25.15
N GLN A 231 -8.02 -0.90 24.84
CA GLN A 231 -9.18 -0.12 24.44
C GLN A 231 -9.28 -0.15 22.91
N PRO A 232 -10.49 -0.19 22.34
CA PRO A 232 -10.63 -0.01 20.92
C PRO A 232 -10.13 1.37 20.50
N TYR A 233 -9.47 1.41 19.37
CA TYR A 233 -9.07 2.59 18.63
C TYR A 233 -9.45 2.29 17.19
N LEU A 234 -10.31 3.08 16.55
CA LEU A 234 -10.75 2.86 15.17
C LEU A 234 -11.34 1.44 14.96
N GLY A 235 -12.31 1.08 15.80
CA GLY A 235 -12.99 -0.21 15.71
C GLY A 235 -12.18 -1.47 16.07
N ALA A 236 -10.87 -1.38 16.35
CA ALA A 236 -10.03 -2.55 16.66
C ALA A 236 -9.12 -2.34 17.88
N TYR A 237 -8.55 -3.43 18.40
CA TYR A 237 -7.59 -3.37 19.52
C TYR A 237 -6.16 -3.06 19.10
N GLY A 238 -5.89 -3.00 17.79
CA GLY A 238 -4.66 -2.47 17.24
C GLY A 238 -4.72 -2.37 15.71
N HIS A 239 -3.85 -1.52 15.16
CA HIS A 239 -3.69 -1.27 13.73
C HIS A 239 -2.24 -1.51 13.34
N LEU A 240 -2.01 -2.25 12.28
CA LEU A 240 -0.66 -2.56 11.81
C LEU A 240 -0.46 -1.99 10.42
N VAL A 241 0.46 -1.04 10.29
CA VAL A 241 0.94 -0.56 9.00
C VAL A 241 2.27 -1.21 8.69
N VAL A 242 2.41 -1.77 7.48
CA VAL A 242 3.65 -2.38 7.01
C VAL A 242 4.13 -1.66 5.77
N LEU A 243 5.37 -1.15 5.83
CA LEU A 243 6.00 -0.40 4.76
C LEU A 243 7.30 -1.06 4.33
N ARG A 244 7.47 -1.28 3.03
CA ARG A 244 8.76 -1.74 2.47
C ARG A 244 9.81 -0.64 2.56
N ALA A 245 10.99 -0.99 3.04
CA ALA A 245 12.12 -0.08 3.06
C ALA A 245 12.53 0.32 1.63
N GLY A 246 12.77 1.61 1.42
CA GLY A 246 13.15 2.18 0.12
C GLY A 246 11.98 2.88 -0.56
N ASP A 247 11.09 2.13 -1.19
CA ASP A 247 9.98 2.71 -1.96
C ASP A 247 8.75 3.08 -1.12
N LEU A 248 8.66 2.57 0.11
CA LEU A 248 7.51 2.74 1.01
C LEU A 248 6.22 2.12 0.47
N ALA A 249 6.34 1.01 -0.26
CA ALA A 249 5.21 0.18 -0.62
C ALA A 249 4.38 -0.12 0.63
N TYR A 250 3.13 0.34 0.64
CA TYR A 250 2.17 0.10 1.71
C TYR A 250 1.52 -1.26 1.48
N LEU A 251 1.59 -2.10 2.50
CA LEU A 251 0.92 -3.40 2.50
C LEU A 251 -0.39 -3.24 3.24
N HIS A 252 -1.46 -3.69 2.61
CA HIS A 252 -2.74 -3.81 3.27
C HIS A 252 -2.67 -4.95 4.31
N VAL A 253 -3.25 -4.70 5.48
CA VAL A 253 -3.21 -5.61 6.62
C VAL A 253 -4.58 -5.65 7.24
N HIS A 254 -5.07 -6.85 7.56
CA HIS A 254 -6.32 -7.00 8.28
C HIS A 254 -6.09 -7.61 9.67
N PRO A 255 -6.78 -7.12 10.71
CA PRO A 255 -6.87 -7.85 11.95
C PRO A 255 -7.62 -9.16 11.71
N VAL A 256 -7.13 -10.24 12.28
CA VAL A 256 -7.81 -11.54 12.26
C VAL A 256 -8.26 -11.91 13.67
N ASP A 257 -9.42 -12.57 13.76
CA ASP A 257 -9.88 -13.11 15.03
C ASP A 257 -8.86 -14.15 15.53
N ALA A 258 -8.32 -13.94 16.74
CA ALA A 258 -7.39 -14.90 17.34
C ALA A 258 -8.00 -16.31 17.49
N VAL A 259 -9.33 -16.39 17.59
CA VAL A 259 -10.09 -17.63 17.47
C VAL A 259 -11.26 -17.40 16.49
N PRO A 260 -11.30 -18.10 15.34
CA PRO A 260 -12.32 -17.88 14.32
C PRO A 260 -13.75 -17.97 14.88
N GLY A 261 -14.58 -16.97 14.57
CA GLY A 261 -15.97 -16.92 14.99
C GLY A 261 -16.18 -16.50 16.45
N THR A 262 -15.16 -15.94 17.09
CA THR A 262 -15.26 -15.31 18.41
C THR A 262 -14.94 -13.82 18.30
N ALA A 263 -15.59 -12.99 19.12
CA ALA A 263 -15.23 -11.59 19.18
C ALA A 263 -13.78 -11.43 19.64
N ALA A 264 -13.05 -10.49 19.01
CA ALA A 264 -11.70 -10.16 19.40
C ALA A 264 -11.59 -9.88 20.91
N ALA A 265 -10.60 -10.51 21.55
CA ALA A 265 -10.29 -10.24 22.95
C ALA A 265 -9.52 -8.92 23.06
N PRO A 266 -9.69 -8.14 24.15
CA PRO A 266 -8.94 -6.92 24.41
C PRO A 266 -7.47 -7.18 24.82
N GLY A 267 -6.77 -8.06 24.11
CA GLY A 267 -5.40 -8.48 24.39
C GLY A 267 -5.28 -9.83 25.13
N PRO A 268 -4.05 -10.29 25.40
CA PRO A 268 -2.78 -9.60 25.12
C PRO A 268 -2.28 -9.76 23.70
N HIS A 269 -2.95 -10.58 22.90
CA HIS A 269 -2.59 -10.88 21.53
C HIS A 269 -3.50 -10.13 20.57
N VAL A 270 -2.88 -9.45 19.60
CA VAL A 270 -3.55 -8.93 18.41
C VAL A 270 -2.90 -9.62 17.21
N VAL A 271 -3.71 -10.20 16.33
CA VAL A 271 -3.22 -10.99 15.20
C VAL A 271 -3.60 -10.28 13.92
N PHE A 272 -2.69 -10.28 12.96
CA PHE A 272 -2.85 -9.66 11.66
C PHE A 272 -2.46 -10.64 10.57
N ALA A 273 -3.13 -10.57 9.42
CA ALA A 273 -2.72 -11.26 8.21
C ALA A 273 -2.32 -10.26 7.13
N THR A 274 -1.27 -10.57 6.39
CA THR A 274 -0.82 -9.80 5.22
C THR A 274 -0.04 -10.68 4.25
N THR A 275 -0.01 -10.28 2.99
CA THR A 275 0.72 -10.97 1.91
C THR A 275 1.74 -10.01 1.31
N PRO A 276 3.01 -10.03 1.76
CA PRO A 276 4.04 -9.19 1.17
C PRO A 276 4.34 -9.69 -0.24
N PRO A 277 4.35 -8.85 -1.28
CA PRO A 277 4.54 -9.30 -2.66
C PRO A 277 5.99 -9.66 -3.00
N ALA A 278 6.95 -9.24 -2.17
CA ALA A 278 8.38 -9.32 -2.47
C ALA A 278 9.19 -9.37 -1.17
N ALA A 279 10.33 -10.05 -1.24
CA ALA A 279 11.29 -10.13 -0.15
C ALA A 279 11.96 -8.77 0.11
N GLY A 280 12.57 -8.64 1.29
CA GLY A 280 13.34 -7.45 1.68
C GLY A 280 12.99 -6.91 3.05
N THR A 281 13.63 -5.81 3.43
CA THR A 281 13.42 -5.17 4.73
C THR A 281 12.11 -4.39 4.75
N HIS A 282 11.32 -4.59 5.80
CA HIS A 282 10.07 -3.87 6.03
C HIS A 282 10.08 -3.24 7.42
N ARG A 283 9.37 -2.13 7.57
CA ARG A 283 9.11 -1.47 8.85
C ARG A 283 7.63 -1.60 9.18
N LEU A 284 7.35 -2.09 10.38
CA LEU A 284 6.02 -2.32 10.91
C LEU A 284 5.76 -1.28 11.99
N PHE A 285 4.56 -0.71 11.99
CA PHE A 285 4.07 0.25 12.97
C PHE A 285 2.76 -0.29 13.55
N LEU A 286 2.80 -0.76 14.80
CA LEU A 286 1.63 -1.22 15.53
C LEU A 286 1.10 -0.08 16.40
N ASP A 287 -0.06 0.45 16.06
CA ASP A 287 -0.81 1.35 16.91
C ASP A 287 -1.71 0.54 17.86
N PHE A 288 -1.64 0.82 19.16
CA PHE A 288 -2.53 0.23 20.17
C PHE A 288 -2.89 1.26 21.25
N ARG A 289 -4.09 1.12 21.84
CA ARG A 289 -4.58 2.04 22.87
C ARG A 289 -4.70 1.35 24.22
N HIS A 290 -4.08 1.96 25.23
CA HIS A 290 -4.22 1.54 26.63
C HIS A 290 -4.06 2.72 27.58
N GLY A 291 -4.98 2.87 28.54
CA GLY A 291 -5.01 4.01 29.45
C GLY A 291 -5.27 5.35 28.74
N ASP A 292 -6.17 5.33 27.76
CA ASP A 292 -6.59 6.48 26.92
C ASP A 292 -5.49 7.13 26.10
N VAL A 293 -4.39 6.41 25.88
CA VAL A 293 -3.25 6.86 25.07
C VAL A 293 -2.98 5.83 23.98
N VAL A 294 -2.95 6.30 22.74
CA VAL A 294 -2.47 5.55 21.57
C VAL A 294 -0.95 5.54 21.57
N ARG A 295 -0.35 4.40 21.28
CA ARG A 295 1.10 4.19 21.20
C ARG A 295 1.43 3.42 19.95
N THR A 296 2.60 3.73 19.39
CA THR A 296 3.13 3.04 18.21
C THR A 296 4.35 2.21 18.61
N ALA A 297 4.26 0.90 18.48
CA ALA A 297 5.42 0.00 18.57
C ALA A 297 5.98 -0.27 17.18
N GLU A 298 7.29 -0.13 17.01
CA GLU A 298 7.92 -0.18 15.69
C GLU A 298 8.90 -1.34 15.56
N PHE A 299 8.83 -2.08 14.46
CA PHE A 299 9.71 -3.23 14.19
C PHE A 299 10.36 -3.11 12.83
N THR A 300 11.65 -3.42 12.75
CA THR A 300 12.28 -3.78 11.47
C THR A 300 12.19 -5.30 11.33
N VAL A 301 11.71 -5.78 10.20
CA VAL A 301 11.67 -7.21 9.89
C VAL A 301 12.25 -7.48 8.51
N ALA A 302 12.69 -8.71 8.28
CA ALA A 302 13.01 -9.21 6.96
C ALA A 302 11.83 -10.05 6.46
N VAL A 303 11.43 -9.81 5.22
CA VAL A 303 10.57 -10.71 4.45
C VAL A 303 11.48 -11.64 3.66
N GLU A 304 11.25 -12.94 3.82
CA GLU A 304 12.06 -13.98 3.19
C GLU A 304 11.64 -14.20 1.74
N ASP A 305 12.60 -14.54 0.90
CA ASP A 305 12.34 -15.03 -0.46
C ASP A 305 12.17 -16.56 -0.37
N PRO A 306 10.99 -17.11 -0.75
CA PRO A 306 10.74 -18.55 -0.66
C PRO A 306 11.65 -19.39 -1.59
N HIS A 307 12.43 -18.74 -2.46
CA HIS A 307 13.33 -19.39 -3.43
C HIS A 307 14.82 -19.11 -3.18
N ALA A 308 15.19 -18.45 -2.08
CA ALA A 308 16.59 -18.13 -1.75
C ALA A 308 17.38 -19.27 -1.08
#